data_AF-A0AAV5BTY0-F1
#
_entry.id   AF-A0AAV5BTY0-F1
#
_cell.length_a   1.000
_cell.length_b   1.000
_cell.length_c   1.000
_cell.angle_alpha   90.00
_cell.angle_beta   90.00
_cell.angle_gamma   90.00
#
_symmetry.space_group_name_H-M   'P 1'
#
loop_
_entity.id
_entity.type
_entity.pdbx_description
1 polymer ?
#
loop_
_entity_poly.entity_id
_entity_poly.type
_entity_poly.pdbx_seq_one_letter_code
_entity_poly.pdbx_strand_id
1 'polypeptide(L)'
;MRDGGADSVTELVAPRLVDSEASRVHELERFSHYVARQIGFDDVKECPHLCTLAYDYLREEQGVLTVEGAPKRKLKNMVLEATRAFWSGAAANSVVVEADAFKETDVIYRAISSRGHHNDMLRTAELVHQSSMDAASSLLVTALNEGRDVIMDGTLSWEPFVQQTIDMARAVHQQRYRMGRGYKVTDDGTITEEYWEPVEGANIEEEDETKLRKPYRIELVGVVCDPYLAVVRGIRRAVITGRAVRVKSQLQSHKRFATAFNSYCLVDNARLYSTNTMGAAKLIGWKDGESSLLVDPEEIGCLERVRSLNEEANCVHDLYDDEQPASGSSSMWQDLVMSPSRASVQRELKAAIQNNEARFRQA
;
A
#
# COMPACT_ATOMS: atom_id res chain seq x y z
N MET A 1 -5.63 46.05 17.35
CA MET A 1 -6.39 44.80 17.22
C MET A 1 -5.41 43.76 16.71
N ARG A 2 -4.98 42.82 17.55
CA ARG A 2 -4.03 41.77 17.18
C ARG A 2 -4.83 40.63 16.55
N ASP A 3 -4.40 40.19 15.38
CA ASP A 3 -4.73 38.89 14.82
C ASP A 3 -4.40 37.82 15.88
N GLY A 4 -5.43 37.18 16.44
CA GLY A 4 -5.31 36.15 17.47
C GLY A 4 -5.98 34.84 17.09
N GLY A 5 -6.33 34.65 15.82
CA GLY A 5 -7.09 33.49 15.35
C GLY A 5 -6.22 32.32 14.89
N ALA A 6 -5.10 32.59 14.21
CA ALA A 6 -4.29 31.55 13.57
C ALA A 6 -3.32 30.85 14.55
N ASP A 7 -2.74 31.58 15.50
CA ASP A 7 -1.74 31.04 16.45
C ASP A 7 -2.33 30.05 17.47
N SER A 8 -3.63 30.14 17.78
CA SER A 8 -4.24 29.30 18.82
C SER A 8 -4.48 27.84 18.41
N VAL A 9 -4.69 27.58 17.11
CA VAL A 9 -5.00 26.23 16.63
C VAL A 9 -3.73 25.43 16.31
N THR A 10 -2.67 26.10 15.84
CA THR A 10 -1.35 25.50 15.66
C THR A 10 -0.75 25.03 16.99
N GLU A 11 -0.92 25.77 18.08
CA GLU A 11 -0.52 25.32 19.43
C GLU A 11 -1.27 24.07 19.93
N LEU A 12 -2.54 23.89 19.56
CA LEU A 12 -3.36 22.75 19.97
C LEU A 12 -2.93 21.43 19.32
N VAL A 13 -2.33 21.51 18.12
CA VAL A 13 -2.05 20.38 17.24
C VAL A 13 -0.55 20.09 17.13
N ALA A 14 0.31 20.97 17.61
CA ALA A 14 1.74 20.69 17.72
C ALA A 14 2.04 19.75 18.90
N PRO A 15 3.09 18.90 18.80
CA PRO A 15 3.66 18.23 19.97
C PRO A 15 4.11 19.25 21.01
N ARG A 16 3.86 18.97 22.29
CA ARG A 16 4.23 19.87 23.39
C ARG A 16 5.73 19.77 23.70
N LEU A 17 6.31 20.83 24.22
CA LEU A 17 7.60 20.77 24.92
C LEU A 17 7.31 20.54 26.40
N VAL A 18 7.87 19.47 26.97
CA VAL A 18 7.69 19.05 28.35
C VAL A 18 8.96 19.36 29.13
N ASP A 19 8.83 19.97 30.31
CA ASP A 19 9.97 20.23 31.19
C ASP A 19 10.42 18.93 31.85
N SER A 20 11.68 18.56 31.65
CA SER A 20 12.29 17.42 32.34
C SER A 20 12.63 17.83 33.77
N GLU A 21 12.03 17.20 34.79
CA GLU A 21 12.36 17.51 36.21
C GLU A 21 13.83 17.22 36.55
N ALA A 22 14.49 16.36 35.77
CA ALA A 22 15.87 15.92 35.98
C ALA A 22 16.93 16.79 35.27
N SER A 23 16.54 17.57 34.26
CA SER A 23 17.47 18.43 33.51
C SER A 23 16.73 19.65 32.99
N ARG A 24 17.33 20.84 33.03
CA ARG A 24 16.72 22.10 32.53
C ARG A 24 16.61 22.15 30.99
N VAL A 25 16.25 21.04 30.37
CA VAL A 25 16.11 20.84 28.94
C VAL A 25 14.64 20.52 28.67
N HIS A 26 14.06 21.24 27.70
CA HIS A 26 12.72 20.93 27.20
C HIS A 26 12.79 19.65 26.35
N GLU A 27 12.05 18.62 26.75
CA GLU A 27 11.92 17.37 25.99
C GLU A 27 10.66 17.43 25.12
N LEU A 28 10.76 17.02 23.86
CA LEU A 28 9.59 16.94 22.97
C LEU A 28 8.63 15.86 23.47
N GLU A 29 7.33 16.15 23.48
CA GLU A 29 6.27 15.21 23.80
C GLU A 29 6.45 13.93 22.97
N ARG A 30 6.52 12.79 23.67
CA ARG A 30 6.64 11.49 23.03
C ARG A 30 5.47 11.31 22.05
N PHE A 31 5.74 10.84 20.83
CA PHE A 31 4.71 10.68 19.81
C PHE A 31 3.47 9.90 20.25
N SER A 32 3.65 8.84 21.04
CA SER A 32 2.54 8.05 21.58
C SER A 32 1.63 8.87 22.53
N HIS A 33 2.18 9.83 23.24
CA HIS A 33 1.44 10.75 24.12
C HIS A 33 0.77 11.85 23.31
N TYR A 34 1.47 12.38 22.30
CA TYR A 34 0.91 13.29 21.32
C TYR A 34 -0.34 12.69 20.65
N VAL A 35 -0.27 11.45 20.16
CA VAL A 35 -1.41 10.75 19.52
C VAL A 35 -2.58 10.60 20.49
N ALA A 36 -2.33 10.15 21.73
CA ALA A 36 -3.36 10.02 22.75
C ALA A 36 -4.07 11.36 23.02
N ARG A 37 -3.29 12.44 23.16
CA ARG A 37 -3.81 13.80 23.35
C ARG A 37 -4.60 14.29 22.16
N GLN A 38 -4.13 14.06 20.93
CA GLN A 38 -4.87 14.43 19.71
C GLN A 38 -6.20 13.69 19.57
N ILE A 39 -6.39 12.56 20.26
CA ILE A 39 -7.66 11.82 20.32
C ILE A 39 -8.54 12.29 21.50
N GLY A 40 -7.96 13.06 22.44
CA GLY A 40 -8.66 13.63 23.59
C GLY A 40 -8.43 12.88 24.90
N PHE A 41 -7.38 12.05 25.00
CA PHE A 41 -6.94 11.46 26.27
C PHE A 41 -5.99 12.40 27.00
N ASP A 42 -6.30 12.72 28.25
CA ASP A 42 -5.46 13.55 29.10
C ASP A 42 -4.39 12.73 29.84
N ASP A 43 -4.70 11.46 30.16
CA ASP A 43 -3.76 10.48 30.72
C ASP A 43 -3.59 9.28 29.77
N VAL A 44 -2.36 9.04 29.33
CA VAL A 44 -2.00 7.91 28.46
C VAL A 44 -2.26 6.55 29.09
N LYS A 45 -2.35 6.47 30.42
CA LYS A 45 -2.73 5.23 31.13
C LYS A 45 -4.17 4.79 30.82
N GLU A 46 -5.00 5.67 30.29
CA GLU A 46 -6.34 5.32 29.83
C GLU A 46 -6.32 4.52 28.51
N CYS A 47 -5.25 4.66 27.71
CA CYS A 47 -5.13 4.08 26.38
C CYS A 47 -3.75 3.44 26.10
N PRO A 48 -3.27 2.51 26.95
CA PRO A 48 -1.94 1.94 26.81
C PRO A 48 -1.73 1.19 25.49
N HIS A 49 -2.72 0.49 24.95
CA HIS A 49 -2.57 -0.24 23.69
C HIS A 49 -2.49 0.71 22.49
N LEU A 50 -3.26 1.81 22.50
CA LEU A 50 -3.12 2.88 21.51
C LEU A 50 -1.70 3.48 21.53
N CYS A 51 -1.16 3.76 22.71
CA CYS A 51 0.17 4.33 22.85
C CYS A 51 1.28 3.38 22.34
N THR A 52 1.14 2.07 22.59
CA THR A 52 2.03 1.05 22.04
C THR A 52 1.97 1.02 20.51
N LEU A 53 0.77 0.97 19.92
CA LEU A 53 0.60 1.00 18.45
C LEU A 53 1.21 2.25 17.82
N ALA A 54 1.04 3.42 18.44
CA ALA A 54 1.63 4.66 17.97
C ALA A 54 3.17 4.64 18.04
N TYR A 55 3.74 4.06 19.10
CA TYR A 55 5.19 3.95 19.24
C TYR A 55 5.80 2.96 18.24
N ASP A 56 5.17 1.80 18.05
CA ASP A 56 5.60 0.78 17.09
C ASP A 56 5.55 1.29 15.64
N TYR A 57 4.62 2.20 15.34
CA TYR A 57 4.52 2.82 14.02
C TYR A 57 5.75 3.69 13.67
N LEU A 58 6.40 4.30 14.67
CA LEU A 58 7.56 5.17 14.47
C LEU A 58 8.92 4.48 14.61
N ARG A 59 8.98 3.30 15.22
CA ARG A 59 10.26 2.67 15.59
C ARG A 59 11.00 2.17 14.35
N GLU A 60 11.91 2.98 13.82
CA GLU A 60 12.92 2.56 12.85
C GLU A 60 13.99 1.72 13.58
N GLU A 61 13.96 0.40 13.39
CA GLU A 61 15.17 -0.41 13.57
C GLU A 61 15.62 -0.85 12.18
N GLN A 62 16.89 -0.56 11.85
CA GLN A 62 17.51 -0.90 10.57
C GLN A 62 17.20 -2.35 10.18
N GLY A 63 16.45 -2.49 9.08
CA GLY A 63 15.94 -3.77 8.60
C GLY A 63 15.32 -3.59 7.22
N VAL A 64 16.02 -4.17 6.24
CA VAL A 64 15.86 -4.16 4.79
C VAL A 64 14.43 -4.44 4.28
N LEU A 65 14.09 -3.74 3.19
CA LEU A 65 13.05 -3.97 2.15
C LEU A 65 11.86 -4.89 2.48
N THR A 66 10.65 -4.32 2.55
CA THR A 66 9.39 -5.09 2.50
C THR A 66 8.21 -4.31 1.92
N VAL A 67 7.48 -4.97 1.00
CA VAL A 67 6.36 -4.44 0.19
C VAL A 67 5.06 -4.29 1.00
N GLU A 68 4.37 -3.17 0.77
CA GLU A 68 3.11 -2.76 1.38
C GLU A 68 1.84 -3.31 0.72
N GLY A 69 0.93 -3.83 1.54
CA GLY A 69 -0.47 -4.01 1.18
C GLY A 69 -1.23 -2.68 1.13
N ALA A 70 -2.18 -2.58 0.19
CA ALA A 70 -3.20 -1.53 0.10
C ALA A 70 -4.48 -1.92 0.90
N PRO A 71 -5.53 -1.09 1.02
CA PRO A 71 -6.72 -1.39 1.85
C PRO A 71 -7.64 -2.43 1.16
N LYS A 72 -7.31 -3.70 1.32
CA LYS A 72 -7.85 -4.84 0.54
C LYS A 72 -9.32 -5.24 0.75
N ARG A 73 -10.13 -4.55 1.56
CA ARG A 73 -11.57 -4.90 1.65
C ARG A 73 -12.51 -3.84 1.08
N LYS A 74 -12.39 -2.57 1.48
CA LYS A 74 -13.25 -1.50 0.93
C LYS A 74 -12.79 -1.00 -0.45
N LEU A 75 -11.48 -0.85 -0.65
CA LEU A 75 -10.94 -0.43 -1.96
C LEU A 75 -11.04 -1.58 -2.97
N LYS A 76 -10.73 -2.82 -2.56
CA LYS A 76 -10.95 -4.02 -3.36
C LYS A 76 -12.43 -4.14 -3.75
N ASN A 77 -13.38 -4.04 -2.82
CA ASN A 77 -14.81 -4.11 -3.18
C ASN A 77 -15.25 -2.96 -4.08
N MET A 78 -14.80 -1.72 -3.84
CA MET A 78 -15.17 -0.56 -4.65
C MET A 78 -14.59 -0.62 -6.06
N VAL A 79 -13.33 -1.01 -6.20
CA VAL A 79 -12.67 -1.20 -7.50
C VAL A 79 -13.23 -2.45 -8.17
N LEU A 80 -13.48 -3.54 -7.45
CA LEU A 80 -14.10 -4.75 -7.97
C LEU A 80 -15.56 -4.51 -8.39
N GLU A 81 -16.32 -3.66 -7.69
CA GLU A 81 -17.65 -3.22 -8.11
C GLU A 81 -17.58 -2.33 -9.35
N ALA A 82 -16.67 -1.34 -9.37
CA ALA A 82 -16.45 -0.45 -10.52
C ALA A 82 -15.92 -1.21 -11.76
N THR A 83 -15.16 -2.28 -11.55
CA THR A 83 -14.60 -3.15 -12.60
C THR A 83 -15.40 -4.44 -12.76
N ARG A 84 -16.57 -4.59 -12.12
CA ARG A 84 -17.36 -5.83 -12.17
C ARG A 84 -17.79 -6.18 -13.59
N ALA A 85 -18.10 -5.17 -14.40
CA ALA A 85 -18.40 -5.34 -15.82
C ALA A 85 -17.17 -5.78 -16.61
N PHE A 86 -15.98 -5.29 -16.24
CA PHE A 86 -14.69 -5.61 -16.86
C PHE A 86 -14.27 -7.07 -16.59
N TRP A 87 -14.43 -7.56 -15.35
CA TRP A 87 -14.09 -8.94 -14.97
C TRP A 87 -15.20 -9.98 -15.19
N SER A 88 -16.37 -9.57 -15.69
CA SER A 88 -17.57 -10.44 -15.79
C SER A 88 -17.36 -11.69 -16.64
N GLY A 89 -16.38 -11.71 -17.54
CA GLY A 89 -16.01 -12.86 -18.37
C GLY A 89 -15.05 -13.87 -17.71
N ALA A 90 -14.29 -13.47 -16.68
CA ALA A 90 -13.20 -14.28 -16.10
C ALA A 90 -13.51 -14.84 -14.68
N ALA A 91 -14.55 -14.33 -14.02
CA ALA A 91 -14.69 -14.43 -12.57
C ALA A 91 -15.04 -15.81 -11.98
N ALA A 92 -15.55 -16.77 -12.77
CA ALA A 92 -16.02 -18.04 -12.21
C ALA A 92 -14.90 -19.06 -11.93
N ASN A 93 -13.79 -19.01 -12.70
CA ASN A 93 -12.72 -20.02 -12.66
C ASN A 93 -11.29 -19.42 -12.62
N SER A 94 -11.16 -18.12 -12.36
CA SER A 94 -9.86 -17.45 -12.28
C SER A 94 -9.05 -17.86 -11.04
N VAL A 95 -7.73 -17.95 -11.19
CA VAL A 95 -6.79 -18.08 -10.08
C VAL A 95 -6.46 -16.69 -9.54
N VAL A 96 -6.72 -16.44 -8.26
CA VAL A 96 -6.34 -15.17 -7.62
C VAL A 96 -4.98 -15.34 -6.96
N VAL A 97 -3.99 -14.55 -7.41
CA VAL A 97 -2.63 -14.53 -6.87
C VAL A 97 -2.48 -13.30 -5.98
N GLU A 98 -2.34 -13.52 -4.68
CA GLU A 98 -2.21 -12.46 -3.69
C GLU A 98 -1.14 -12.87 -2.65
N ALA A 99 0.02 -12.21 -2.66
CA ALA A 99 1.12 -12.57 -1.76
C ALA A 99 0.74 -12.51 -0.27
N ASP A 100 -0.07 -11.52 0.14
CA ASP A 100 -0.50 -11.40 1.54
C ASP A 100 -1.44 -12.53 2.00
N ALA A 101 -2.16 -13.19 1.08
CA ALA A 101 -3.01 -14.31 1.45
C ALA A 101 -2.18 -15.50 1.94
N PHE A 102 -0.98 -15.69 1.38
CA PHE A 102 -0.05 -16.74 1.82
C PHE A 102 0.51 -16.46 3.23
N LYS A 103 0.71 -15.18 3.59
CA LYS A 103 1.14 -14.80 4.96
C LYS A 103 0.17 -15.33 6.02
N GLU A 104 -1.14 -15.27 5.76
CA GLU A 104 -2.18 -15.70 6.73
C GLU A 104 -2.23 -17.23 6.91
N THR A 105 -1.63 -17.99 5.99
CA THR A 105 -1.51 -19.45 6.06
C THR A 105 -0.17 -19.94 6.61
N ASP A 106 0.83 -19.07 6.69
CA ASP A 106 2.17 -19.41 7.15
C ASP A 106 2.18 -19.77 8.65
N VAL A 107 2.79 -20.91 8.99
CA VAL A 107 2.82 -21.46 10.36
C VAL A 107 3.58 -20.54 11.33
N ILE A 108 4.65 -19.88 10.85
CA ILE A 108 5.45 -18.94 11.63
C ILE A 108 4.63 -17.66 11.87
N TYR A 109 3.97 -17.15 10.82
CA TYR A 109 3.11 -15.97 10.96
C TYR A 109 1.97 -16.23 11.96
N ARG A 110 1.29 -17.38 11.86
CA ARG A 110 0.24 -17.78 12.80
C ARG A 110 0.76 -17.95 14.22
N ALA A 111 1.90 -18.61 14.39
CA ALA A 111 2.49 -18.86 15.70
C ALA A 111 2.84 -17.55 16.41
N ILE A 112 3.43 -16.58 15.71
CA ILE A 112 3.83 -15.30 16.31
C ILE A 112 2.62 -14.39 16.52
N SER A 113 1.69 -14.31 15.56
CA SER A 113 0.44 -13.54 15.69
C SER A 113 -0.41 -14.03 16.86
N SER A 114 -0.42 -15.34 17.14
CA SER A 114 -1.19 -15.94 18.25
C SER A 114 -0.62 -15.66 19.65
N ARG A 115 0.65 -15.24 19.76
CA ARG A 115 1.33 -15.04 21.07
C ARG A 115 1.16 -13.63 21.65
N GLY A 116 0.39 -12.75 21.02
CA GLY A 116 0.05 -11.43 21.58
C GLY A 116 1.22 -10.43 21.66
N HIS A 117 2.38 -10.74 21.06
CA HIS A 117 3.49 -9.80 20.93
C HIS A 117 3.22 -8.81 19.79
N HIS A 118 2.33 -7.85 20.05
CA HIS A 118 1.94 -6.82 19.06
C HIS A 118 3.13 -5.95 18.61
N ASN A 119 4.19 -5.84 19.43
CA ASN A 119 5.41 -5.09 19.13
C ASN A 119 6.29 -5.72 18.03
N ASP A 120 6.06 -7.00 17.68
CA ASP A 120 6.83 -7.73 16.66
C ASP A 120 6.05 -7.95 15.35
N MET A 121 4.87 -7.36 15.23
CA MET A 121 3.94 -7.57 14.12
C MET A 121 4.52 -7.17 12.75
N LEU A 122 5.26 -6.06 12.69
CA LEU A 122 5.97 -5.64 11.48
C LEU A 122 7.03 -6.69 11.12
N ARG A 123 7.96 -7.00 12.02
CA ARG A 123 9.03 -7.99 11.82
C ARG A 123 8.52 -9.35 11.39
N THR A 124 7.42 -9.80 11.98
CA THR A 124 6.78 -11.08 11.65
C THR A 124 6.32 -11.12 10.20
N ALA A 125 5.74 -10.03 9.70
CA ALA A 125 5.33 -9.92 8.30
C ALA A 125 6.52 -9.86 7.32
N GLU A 126 7.68 -9.38 7.78
CA GLU A 126 8.93 -9.34 7.01
C GLU A 126 9.59 -10.72 6.91
N LEU A 127 9.60 -11.47 8.02
CA LEU A 127 10.18 -12.82 8.06
C LEU A 127 9.54 -13.78 7.04
N VAL A 128 8.23 -13.67 6.83
CA VAL A 128 7.50 -14.50 5.87
C VAL A 128 7.32 -13.83 4.50
N HIS A 129 7.96 -12.69 4.27
CA HIS A 129 7.75 -11.91 3.05
C HIS A 129 8.24 -12.65 1.82
N GLN A 130 9.49 -13.13 1.85
CA GLN A 130 10.11 -13.80 0.72
C GLN A 130 9.38 -15.10 0.38
N SER A 131 9.07 -15.93 1.38
CA SER A 131 8.33 -17.18 1.16
C SER A 131 6.94 -16.95 0.56
N SER A 132 6.26 -15.89 1.00
CA SER A 132 4.93 -15.52 0.48
C SER A 132 5.02 -14.98 -0.96
N MET A 133 6.06 -14.21 -1.28
CA MET A 133 6.32 -13.75 -2.65
C MET A 133 6.67 -14.91 -3.57
N ASP A 134 7.51 -15.83 -3.12
CA ASP A 134 7.90 -17.01 -3.89
C ASP A 134 6.70 -17.92 -4.16
N ALA A 135 5.85 -18.14 -3.14
CA ALA A 135 4.61 -18.90 -3.29
C ALA A 135 3.63 -18.26 -4.29
N ALA A 136 3.45 -16.93 -4.21
CA ALA A 136 2.61 -16.20 -5.14
C ALA A 136 3.16 -16.23 -6.58
N SER A 137 4.47 -16.04 -6.75
CA SER A 137 5.14 -16.11 -8.05
C SER A 137 5.09 -17.52 -8.65
N SER A 138 5.25 -18.55 -7.82
CA SER A 138 5.10 -19.95 -8.23
C SER A 138 3.68 -20.23 -8.71
N LEU A 139 2.66 -19.81 -7.95
CA LEU A 139 1.26 -19.95 -8.35
C LEU A 139 0.96 -19.21 -9.65
N LEU A 140 1.50 -18.00 -9.82
CA LEU A 140 1.33 -17.18 -11.03
C LEU A 140 1.86 -17.89 -12.27
N VAL A 141 3.14 -18.30 -12.27
CA VAL A 141 3.74 -18.95 -13.44
C VAL A 141 3.09 -20.29 -13.75
N THR A 142 2.72 -21.07 -12.73
CA THR A 142 1.99 -22.33 -12.92
C THR A 142 0.62 -22.08 -13.54
N ALA A 143 -0.17 -21.12 -13.02
CA ALA A 143 -1.49 -20.83 -13.56
C ALA A 143 -1.42 -20.34 -15.02
N LEU A 144 -0.46 -19.46 -15.33
CA LEU A 144 -0.26 -18.95 -16.69
C LEU A 144 0.17 -20.05 -17.66
N ASN A 145 1.11 -20.91 -17.25
CA ASN A 145 1.52 -22.09 -18.00
C ASN A 145 0.38 -23.08 -18.25
N GLU A 146 -0.65 -23.12 -17.40
CA GLU A 146 -1.81 -24.00 -17.57
C GLU A 146 -2.96 -23.36 -18.36
N GLY A 147 -2.77 -22.15 -18.91
CA GLY A 147 -3.82 -21.47 -19.68
C GLY A 147 -5.00 -20.97 -18.84
N ARG A 148 -4.80 -20.77 -17.53
CA ARG A 148 -5.86 -20.33 -16.61
C ARG A 148 -5.96 -18.82 -16.58
N ASP A 149 -7.17 -18.29 -16.48
CA ASP A 149 -7.38 -16.87 -16.16
C ASP A 149 -6.77 -16.56 -14.79
N VAL A 150 -5.98 -15.49 -14.70
CA VAL A 150 -5.30 -15.07 -13.46
C VAL A 150 -5.69 -13.65 -13.09
N ILE A 151 -5.97 -13.43 -11.81
CA ILE A 151 -6.10 -12.11 -11.19
C ILE A 151 -4.90 -11.93 -10.27
N MET A 152 -3.98 -11.03 -10.64
CA MET A 152 -2.81 -10.71 -9.82
C MET A 152 -3.08 -9.45 -8.97
N ASP A 153 -3.08 -9.61 -7.65
CA ASP A 153 -3.21 -8.53 -6.68
C ASP A 153 -1.81 -8.13 -6.17
N GLY A 154 -1.29 -7.02 -6.69
CA GLY A 154 0.03 -6.49 -6.36
C GLY A 154 0.08 -4.96 -6.45
N THR A 155 1.13 -4.36 -5.85
CA THR A 155 1.36 -2.91 -5.89
C THR A 155 1.78 -2.41 -7.26
N LEU A 156 2.35 -3.31 -8.09
CA LEU A 156 2.96 -2.97 -9.38
C LEU A 156 4.01 -1.84 -9.23
N SER A 157 4.72 -1.80 -8.11
CA SER A 157 5.69 -0.74 -7.78
C SER A 157 7.11 -1.07 -8.22
N TRP A 158 7.34 -2.19 -8.89
CA TRP A 158 8.67 -2.63 -9.31
C TRP A 158 8.63 -2.94 -10.80
N GLU A 159 9.05 -1.97 -11.59
CA GLU A 159 8.89 -1.97 -13.05
C GLU A 159 9.49 -3.19 -13.76
N PRO A 160 10.72 -3.63 -13.47
CA PRO A 160 11.29 -4.80 -14.14
C PRO A 160 10.46 -6.06 -13.92
N PHE A 161 9.93 -6.27 -12.71
CA PHE A 161 9.07 -7.41 -12.40
C PHE A 161 7.77 -7.38 -13.21
N VAL A 162 7.11 -6.22 -13.27
CA VAL A 162 5.84 -6.07 -14.00
C VAL A 162 6.04 -6.27 -15.49
N GLN A 163 7.08 -5.67 -16.07
CA GLN A 163 7.37 -5.78 -17.50
C GLN A 163 7.71 -7.23 -17.88
N GLN A 164 8.61 -7.88 -17.14
CA GLN A 164 8.93 -9.29 -17.37
C GLN A 164 7.70 -10.19 -17.22
N THR A 165 6.79 -9.87 -16.30
CA THR A 165 5.53 -10.62 -16.13
C THR A 165 4.59 -10.47 -17.32
N ILE A 166 4.48 -9.26 -17.89
CA ILE A 166 3.72 -9.00 -19.12
C ILE A 166 4.32 -9.79 -20.29
N ASP A 167 5.66 -9.76 -20.43
CA ASP A 167 6.36 -10.44 -21.50
C ASP A 167 6.20 -11.97 -21.40
N MET A 168 6.35 -12.52 -20.18
CA MET A 168 6.07 -13.92 -19.90
C MET A 168 4.63 -14.29 -20.27
N ALA A 169 3.62 -13.53 -19.78
CA ALA A 169 2.22 -13.81 -20.05
C ALA A 169 1.90 -13.78 -21.56
N ARG A 170 2.57 -12.92 -22.33
CA ARG A 170 2.46 -12.90 -23.80
C ARG A 170 3.09 -14.11 -24.46
N ALA A 171 4.23 -14.59 -23.96
CA ALA A 171 4.98 -15.68 -24.56
C ALA A 171 4.57 -17.08 -24.09
N VAL A 172 3.85 -17.22 -22.98
CA VAL A 172 3.55 -18.51 -22.33
C VAL A 172 2.71 -19.48 -23.20
N HIS A 173 2.06 -18.95 -24.24
CA HIS A 173 1.33 -19.76 -25.21
C HIS A 173 2.25 -20.48 -26.22
N GLN A 174 3.52 -20.07 -26.32
CA GLN A 174 4.55 -20.65 -27.22
C GLN A 174 5.57 -21.49 -26.46
N GLN A 175 5.93 -21.08 -25.24
CA GLN A 175 6.92 -21.76 -24.42
C GLN A 175 6.53 -21.73 -22.94
N ARG A 176 6.90 -22.76 -22.19
CA ARG A 176 6.69 -22.76 -20.72
C ARG A 176 7.76 -21.93 -20.02
N TYR A 177 7.38 -21.35 -18.89
CA TYR A 177 8.27 -20.59 -18.03
C TYR A 177 8.38 -21.21 -16.64
N ARG A 178 9.44 -20.86 -15.91
CA ARG A 178 9.58 -21.14 -14.47
C ARG A 178 10.04 -19.86 -13.76
N MET A 179 9.97 -19.88 -12.43
CA MET A 179 10.57 -18.82 -11.63
C MET A 179 12.06 -18.71 -11.94
N GLY A 180 12.49 -17.47 -12.18
CA GLY A 180 13.89 -17.12 -12.32
C GLY A 180 14.55 -16.88 -10.97
N ARG A 181 15.80 -16.39 -11.02
CA ARG A 181 16.62 -16.09 -9.83
C ARG A 181 16.08 -14.95 -8.97
N GLY A 182 15.16 -14.15 -9.49
CA GLY A 182 14.68 -12.92 -8.89
C GLY A 182 15.72 -11.81 -8.93
N TYR A 183 15.59 -10.85 -8.01
CA TYR A 183 16.59 -9.81 -7.79
C TYR A 183 17.69 -10.31 -6.86
N LYS A 184 18.94 -10.30 -7.31
CA LYS A 184 20.12 -10.65 -6.53
C LYS A 184 21.24 -9.65 -6.77
N VAL A 185 21.92 -9.29 -5.69
CA VAL A 185 23.16 -8.51 -5.72
C VAL A 185 24.26 -9.43 -5.20
N THR A 186 25.28 -9.68 -6.03
CA THR A 186 26.45 -10.48 -5.63
C THR A 186 27.46 -9.62 -4.87
N ASP A 187 28.42 -10.25 -4.20
CA ASP A 187 29.41 -9.56 -3.33
C ASP A 187 30.28 -8.54 -4.10
N ASP A 188 30.42 -8.71 -5.41
CA ASP A 188 31.11 -7.79 -6.33
C ASP A 188 30.22 -6.61 -6.79
N GLY A 189 28.97 -6.54 -6.32
CA GLY A 189 27.99 -5.51 -6.68
C GLY A 189 27.25 -5.78 -7.98
N THR A 190 27.47 -6.91 -8.65
CA THR A 190 26.74 -7.26 -9.88
C THR A 190 25.26 -7.53 -9.56
N ILE A 191 24.36 -6.85 -10.27
CA ILE A 191 22.92 -7.01 -10.13
C ILE A 191 22.42 -8.01 -11.18
N THR A 192 21.81 -9.10 -10.72
CA THR A 192 21.02 -10.02 -11.56
C THR A 192 19.55 -9.78 -11.27
N GLU A 193 18.74 -9.54 -12.30
CA GLU A 193 17.31 -9.30 -12.14
C GLU A 193 16.51 -10.08 -13.20
N GLU A 194 16.15 -11.30 -12.84
CA GLU A 194 15.49 -12.24 -13.73
C GLU A 194 14.38 -12.97 -12.99
N TYR A 195 13.13 -12.56 -13.18
CA TYR A 195 11.98 -13.09 -12.45
C TYR A 195 11.38 -14.33 -13.12
N TRP A 196 11.51 -14.45 -14.43
CA TRP A 196 10.94 -15.54 -15.23
C TRP A 196 11.98 -16.08 -16.22
N GLU A 197 12.17 -17.39 -16.22
CA GLU A 197 13.12 -18.08 -17.10
C GLU A 197 12.33 -19.03 -18.02
N PRO A 198 12.56 -19.01 -19.35
CA PRO A 198 11.96 -19.99 -20.24
C PRO A 198 12.51 -21.40 -19.93
N VAL A 199 11.67 -22.41 -20.10
CA VAL A 199 12.07 -23.81 -19.92
C VAL A 199 12.58 -24.34 -21.26
N GLU A 200 13.91 -24.46 -21.40
CA GLU A 200 14.55 -25.01 -22.60
C GLU A 200 14.05 -26.42 -22.92
N GLY A 201 13.75 -26.69 -24.20
CA GLY A 201 13.29 -27.99 -24.67
C GLY A 201 11.81 -28.29 -24.41
N ALA A 202 11.08 -27.44 -23.69
CA ALA A 202 9.63 -27.53 -23.53
C ALA A 202 8.90 -26.85 -24.71
N ASN A 203 9.07 -27.37 -25.92
CA ASN A 203 8.21 -26.97 -27.04
C ASN A 203 6.82 -27.56 -26.79
N ILE A 204 5.81 -26.68 -26.70
CA ILE A 204 4.41 -27.06 -26.46
C ILE A 204 3.87 -27.96 -27.59
N GLU A 205 4.54 -27.95 -28.75
CA GLU A 205 4.24 -28.78 -29.92
C GLU A 205 4.28 -30.29 -29.65
N GLU A 206 5.02 -30.77 -28.64
CA GLU A 206 5.10 -32.20 -28.31
C GLU A 206 4.08 -32.67 -27.25
N GLU A 207 3.45 -31.76 -26.48
CA GLU A 207 2.60 -32.14 -25.33
C GLU A 207 1.10 -32.21 -25.64
N ASP A 208 0.55 -31.48 -26.62
CA ASP A 208 -0.87 -31.57 -27.00
C ASP A 208 -1.16 -30.88 -28.35
N GLU A 209 -0.99 -31.59 -29.48
CA GLU A 209 -1.35 -31.09 -30.83
C GLU A 209 -2.81 -30.59 -30.94
N THR A 210 -3.67 -30.89 -29.96
CA THR A 210 -5.11 -30.62 -30.03
C THR A 210 -5.57 -29.24 -29.52
N LYS A 211 -4.68 -28.43 -28.91
CA LYS A 211 -5.04 -27.08 -28.42
C LYS A 211 -3.96 -26.05 -28.72
N LEU A 212 -4.07 -25.41 -29.89
CA LEU A 212 -3.40 -24.12 -30.16
C LEU A 212 -3.81 -23.11 -29.07
N ARG A 213 -2.93 -22.90 -28.09
CA ARG A 213 -3.15 -21.95 -26.99
C ARG A 213 -3.07 -20.53 -27.55
N LYS A 214 -4.04 -19.71 -27.17
CA LYS A 214 -4.08 -18.30 -27.58
C LYS A 214 -3.21 -17.46 -26.62
N PRO A 215 -2.60 -16.37 -27.11
CA PRO A 215 -1.97 -15.38 -26.23
C PRO A 215 -2.96 -14.86 -25.19
N TYR A 216 -2.46 -14.54 -24.00
CA TYR A 216 -3.27 -13.88 -22.98
C TYR A 216 -3.64 -12.47 -23.41
N ARG A 217 -4.91 -12.11 -23.17
CA ARG A 217 -5.34 -10.72 -23.13
C ARG A 217 -5.06 -10.18 -21.73
N ILE A 218 -4.26 -9.14 -21.64
CA ILE A 218 -3.81 -8.55 -20.38
C ILE A 218 -4.63 -7.30 -20.08
N GLU A 219 -5.23 -7.31 -18.90
CA GLU A 219 -6.09 -6.25 -18.39
C GLU A 219 -5.45 -5.63 -17.13
N LEU A 220 -5.06 -4.36 -17.23
CA LEU A 220 -4.44 -3.61 -16.13
C LEU A 220 -5.46 -2.69 -15.46
N VAL A 221 -5.54 -2.78 -14.13
CA VAL A 221 -6.30 -1.84 -13.30
C VAL A 221 -5.35 -1.21 -12.28
N GLY A 222 -5.02 0.05 -12.52
CA GLY A 222 -4.26 0.90 -11.61
C GLY A 222 -5.17 1.68 -10.67
N VAL A 223 -4.69 1.91 -9.45
CA VAL A 223 -5.36 2.78 -8.48
C VAL A 223 -4.34 3.74 -7.89
N VAL A 224 -4.58 5.03 -8.01
CA VAL A 224 -3.78 6.09 -7.41
C VAL A 224 -4.52 6.75 -6.26
N CYS A 225 -3.76 7.11 -5.24
CA CYS A 225 -4.23 7.82 -4.06
C CYS A 225 -3.16 8.84 -3.66
N ASP A 226 -3.61 9.98 -3.15
CA ASP A 226 -2.78 10.93 -2.45
C ASP A 226 -2.04 10.19 -1.30
N PRO A 227 -0.71 10.33 -1.16
CA PRO A 227 0.08 9.59 -0.19
C PRO A 227 -0.29 9.90 1.26
N TYR A 228 -0.70 11.14 1.56
CA TYR A 228 -1.18 11.48 2.90
C TYR A 228 -2.45 10.70 3.22
N LEU A 229 -3.42 10.66 2.30
CA LEU A 229 -4.62 9.84 2.47
C LEU A 229 -4.30 8.34 2.57
N ALA A 230 -3.33 7.85 1.80
CA ALA A 230 -2.90 6.45 1.85
C ALA A 230 -2.28 6.08 3.21
N VAL A 231 -1.45 6.96 3.78
CA VAL A 231 -0.85 6.80 5.12
C VAL A 231 -1.92 6.78 6.19
N VAL A 232 -2.86 7.72 6.16
CA VAL A 232 -4.00 7.75 7.11
C VAL A 232 -4.82 6.46 7.02
N ARG A 233 -5.07 5.95 5.81
CA ARG A 233 -5.77 4.67 5.59
C ARG A 233 -4.95 3.48 6.10
N GLY A 234 -3.63 3.51 5.91
CA GLY A 234 -2.68 2.51 6.40
C GLY A 234 -2.68 2.42 7.91
N ILE A 235 -2.61 3.55 8.62
CA ILE A 235 -2.71 3.64 10.08
C ILE A 235 -4.05 3.10 10.56
N ARG A 236 -5.16 3.54 9.95
CA ARG A 236 -6.49 3.06 10.31
C ARG A 236 -6.62 1.54 10.14
N ARG A 237 -6.04 0.98 9.07
CA ARG A 237 -5.99 -0.47 8.87
C ARG A 237 -5.15 -1.15 9.94
N ALA A 238 -3.99 -0.59 10.29
CA ALA A 238 -3.13 -1.14 11.33
C ALA A 238 -3.88 -1.30 12.65
N VAL A 239 -4.65 -0.28 13.04
CA VAL A 239 -5.50 -0.31 14.24
C VAL A 239 -6.60 -1.37 14.15
N ILE A 240 -7.27 -1.51 12.99
CA ILE A 240 -8.41 -2.43 12.84
C ILE A 240 -7.97 -3.88 12.69
N THR A 241 -6.92 -4.15 11.93
CA THR A 241 -6.55 -5.51 11.52
C THR A 241 -5.25 -5.99 12.13
N GLY A 242 -4.53 -5.16 12.88
CA GLY A 242 -3.18 -5.48 13.33
C GLY A 242 -2.24 -5.70 12.14
N ARG A 243 -2.30 -4.85 11.10
CA ARG A 243 -1.37 -4.89 9.96
C ARG A 243 -0.90 -3.49 9.61
N ALA A 244 0.20 -3.12 10.24
CA ALA A 244 0.92 -1.88 9.95
C ALA A 244 1.82 -2.07 8.73
N VAL A 245 2.10 -0.97 8.05
CA VAL A 245 3.23 -0.93 7.15
C VAL A 245 3.92 0.43 7.21
N ARG A 246 5.21 0.42 6.91
CA ARG A 246 6.13 1.54 7.13
C ARG A 246 5.93 2.64 6.09
N VAL A 247 5.62 3.84 6.56
CA VAL A 247 5.41 5.05 5.74
C VAL A 247 6.39 5.15 4.58
N LYS A 248 7.71 5.06 4.82
CA LYS A 248 8.73 5.15 3.77
C LYS A 248 8.54 4.12 2.64
N SER A 249 8.25 2.85 2.98
CA SER A 249 7.93 1.82 1.99
C SER A 249 6.65 2.16 1.21
N GLN A 250 5.64 2.70 1.89
CA GLN A 250 4.43 3.20 1.24
C GLN A 250 4.74 4.29 0.21
N LEU A 251 5.51 5.32 0.59
CA LEU A 251 5.83 6.45 -0.27
C LEU A 251 6.64 5.99 -1.50
N GLN A 252 7.66 5.15 -1.29
CA GLN A 252 8.44 4.55 -2.38
C GLN A 252 7.55 3.76 -3.33
N SER A 253 6.62 2.95 -2.81
CA SER A 253 5.70 2.16 -3.62
C SER A 253 4.81 3.04 -4.50
N HIS A 254 4.22 4.09 -3.93
CA HIS A 254 3.40 5.07 -4.66
C HIS A 254 4.19 5.76 -5.77
N LYS A 255 5.38 6.28 -5.45
CA LYS A 255 6.22 7.00 -6.42
C LYS A 255 6.65 6.09 -7.57
N ARG A 256 7.09 4.87 -7.28
CA ARG A 256 7.52 3.91 -8.31
C ARG A 256 6.36 3.51 -9.21
N PHE A 257 5.20 3.19 -8.65
CA PHE A 257 4.00 2.88 -9.44
C PHE A 257 3.63 4.05 -10.36
N ALA A 258 3.56 5.28 -9.83
CA ALA A 258 3.20 6.46 -10.61
C ALA A 258 4.22 6.75 -11.73
N THR A 259 5.51 6.52 -11.46
CA THR A 259 6.58 6.69 -12.45
C THR A 259 6.48 5.69 -13.60
N ALA A 260 6.14 4.43 -13.29
CA ALA A 260 6.12 3.33 -14.27
C ALA A 260 4.75 3.10 -14.92
N PHE A 261 3.66 3.69 -14.43
CA PHE A 261 2.31 3.39 -14.92
C PHE A 261 2.16 3.50 -16.46
N ASN A 262 2.82 4.48 -17.08
CA ASN A 262 2.78 4.65 -18.53
C ASN A 262 3.44 3.49 -19.29
N SER A 263 4.54 2.90 -18.78
CA SER A 263 5.16 1.74 -19.42
C SER A 263 4.27 0.50 -19.30
N TYR A 264 3.49 0.38 -18.22
CA TYR A 264 2.52 -0.71 -18.06
C TYR A 264 1.33 -0.61 -19.00
N CYS A 265 1.04 0.57 -19.57
CA CYS A 265 -0.09 0.76 -20.49
C CYS A 265 0.12 0.09 -21.86
N LEU A 266 1.23 -0.62 -22.09
CA LEU A 266 1.44 -1.43 -23.29
C LEU A 266 0.59 -2.71 -23.36
N VAL A 267 -0.20 -3.02 -22.32
CA VAL A 267 -1.17 -4.14 -22.26
C VAL A 267 -2.41 -3.90 -23.13
N ASP A 268 -3.26 -4.91 -23.32
CA ASP A 268 -4.46 -4.80 -24.17
C ASP A 268 -5.44 -3.73 -23.69
N ASN A 269 -5.74 -3.70 -22.39
CA ASN A 269 -6.61 -2.67 -21.81
C ASN A 269 -6.05 -2.21 -20.47
N ALA A 270 -6.11 -0.91 -20.25
CA ALA A 270 -5.70 -0.30 -18.98
C ALA A 270 -6.81 0.60 -18.45
N ARG A 271 -6.95 0.65 -17.14
CA ARG A 271 -7.81 1.60 -16.41
C ARG A 271 -7.03 2.15 -15.24
N LEU A 272 -7.12 3.45 -15.00
CA LEU A 272 -6.55 4.14 -13.84
C LEU A 272 -7.66 4.81 -13.05
N TYR A 273 -7.74 4.50 -11.76
CA TYR A 273 -8.72 5.09 -10.86
C TYR A 273 -8.06 5.97 -9.81
N SER A 274 -8.65 7.12 -9.51
CA SER A 274 -8.31 7.95 -8.35
C SER A 274 -9.26 7.65 -7.19
N THR A 275 -8.71 7.60 -5.98
CA THR A 275 -9.50 7.47 -4.74
C THR A 275 -9.28 8.63 -3.79
N ASN A 276 -8.94 9.81 -4.31
CA ASN A 276 -8.69 11.00 -3.49
C ASN A 276 -9.97 11.56 -2.87
N THR A 277 -11.12 11.33 -3.49
CA THR A 277 -12.42 11.77 -2.98
C THR A 277 -12.99 10.76 -1.99
N MET A 278 -13.72 11.25 -0.98
CA MET A 278 -14.48 10.39 -0.09
C MET A 278 -15.71 9.84 -0.84
N GLY A 279 -15.64 8.62 -1.34
CA GLY A 279 -16.73 8.04 -2.12
C GLY A 279 -16.27 6.90 -3.03
N ALA A 280 -16.92 6.75 -4.18
CA ALA A 280 -16.53 5.78 -5.20
C ALA A 280 -15.25 6.21 -5.93
N ALA A 281 -14.47 5.23 -6.39
CA ALA A 281 -13.27 5.46 -7.17
C ALA A 281 -13.63 6.14 -8.51
N LYS A 282 -12.94 7.23 -8.85
CA LYS A 282 -13.16 7.98 -10.09
C LYS A 282 -12.25 7.42 -11.18
N LEU A 283 -12.77 7.08 -12.35
CA LEU A 283 -11.96 6.70 -13.51
C LEU A 283 -11.28 7.96 -14.07
N ILE A 284 -9.96 7.96 -14.15
CA ILE A 284 -9.14 9.11 -14.56
C ILE A 284 -8.23 8.82 -15.75
N GLY A 285 -8.10 7.54 -16.14
CA GLY A 285 -7.37 7.15 -17.33
C GLY A 285 -7.86 5.81 -17.87
N TRP A 286 -7.89 5.64 -19.19
CA TRP A 286 -8.31 4.41 -19.83
C TRP A 286 -7.64 4.21 -21.20
N LYS A 287 -7.42 2.95 -21.54
CA LYS A 287 -6.90 2.49 -22.83
C LYS A 287 -7.67 1.25 -23.26
N ASP A 288 -8.08 1.20 -24.52
CA ASP A 288 -8.76 0.06 -25.12
C ASP A 288 -8.06 -0.39 -26.40
N GLY A 289 -7.63 -1.65 -26.44
CA GLY A 289 -6.92 -2.22 -27.58
C GLY A 289 -5.67 -1.42 -27.95
N GLU A 290 -5.50 -1.09 -29.23
CA GLU A 290 -4.33 -0.36 -29.73
C GLU A 290 -4.38 1.16 -29.50
N SER A 291 -5.38 1.68 -28.78
CA SER A 291 -5.47 3.12 -28.51
C SER A 291 -4.31 3.60 -27.64
N SER A 292 -3.94 4.88 -27.75
CA SER A 292 -3.13 5.52 -26.71
C SER A 292 -3.94 5.62 -25.40
N LEU A 293 -3.24 5.80 -24.28
CA LEU A 293 -3.86 6.08 -22.99
C LEU A 293 -4.58 7.43 -23.06
N LEU A 294 -5.90 7.41 -22.86
CA LEU A 294 -6.73 8.59 -22.68
C LEU A 294 -6.83 8.91 -21.18
N VAL A 295 -6.83 10.19 -20.83
CA VAL A 295 -6.85 10.65 -19.43
C VAL A 295 -7.84 11.79 -19.27
N ASP A 296 -8.43 11.90 -18.08
CA ASP A 296 -9.18 13.08 -17.64
C ASP A 296 -8.17 14.20 -17.30
N PRO A 297 -8.08 15.28 -18.09
CA PRO A 297 -7.08 16.32 -17.88
C PRO A 297 -7.19 17.04 -16.53
N GLU A 298 -8.39 17.08 -15.94
CA GLU A 298 -8.62 17.75 -14.65
C GLU A 298 -8.15 16.87 -13.48
N GLU A 299 -8.20 15.55 -13.63
CA GLU A 299 -7.94 14.61 -12.54
C GLU A 299 -6.58 13.94 -12.61
N ILE A 300 -6.00 13.77 -13.80
CA ILE A 300 -4.75 13.04 -14.00
C ILE A 300 -3.57 13.67 -13.26
N GLY A 301 -3.64 14.95 -12.93
CA GLY A 301 -2.64 15.66 -12.14
C GLY A 301 -2.35 15.01 -10.77
N CYS A 302 -3.24 14.16 -10.24
CA CYS A 302 -2.92 13.37 -9.05
C CYS A 302 -1.82 12.33 -9.27
N LEU A 303 -1.71 11.75 -10.47
CA LEU A 303 -0.66 10.79 -10.82
C LEU A 303 0.70 11.49 -10.89
N GLU A 304 0.78 12.64 -11.57
CA GLU A 304 2.02 13.41 -11.68
C GLU A 304 2.48 13.95 -10.32
N ARG A 305 1.56 14.38 -9.46
CA ARG A 305 1.91 14.75 -8.08
C ARG A 305 2.51 13.58 -7.30
N VAL A 306 1.90 12.39 -7.38
CA VAL A 306 2.46 11.19 -6.71
C VAL A 306 3.83 10.82 -7.29
N ARG A 307 4.06 11.03 -8.59
CA ARG A 307 5.36 10.82 -9.22
C ARG A 307 6.44 11.77 -8.70
N SER A 308 6.09 13.01 -8.36
CA SER A 308 7.00 14.01 -7.79
C SER A 308 7.13 13.94 -6.26
N LEU A 309 6.58 12.90 -5.62
CA LEU A 309 6.63 12.71 -4.17
C LEU A 309 8.08 12.64 -3.64
N ASN A 310 8.32 13.32 -2.53
CA ASN A 310 9.52 13.11 -1.72
C ASN A 310 9.34 11.88 -0.83
N GLU A 311 10.00 10.78 -1.18
CA GLU A 311 9.95 9.52 -0.43
C GLU A 311 10.79 9.51 0.85
N GLU A 312 11.62 10.53 1.04
CA GLU A 312 12.44 10.77 2.23
C GLU A 312 11.81 11.84 3.15
N ALA A 313 10.55 12.19 2.91
CA ALA A 313 9.81 13.18 3.70
C ALA A 313 9.67 12.73 5.16
N ASN A 314 10.05 13.61 6.09
CA ASN A 314 9.93 13.37 7.53
C ASN A 314 8.68 14.03 8.14
N CYS A 315 7.99 14.91 7.39
CA CYS A 315 6.71 15.47 7.78
C CYS A 315 5.79 15.70 6.57
N VAL A 316 4.53 16.05 6.84
CA VAL A 316 3.52 16.28 5.79
C VAL A 316 3.87 17.44 4.86
N HIS A 317 4.61 18.44 5.37
CA HIS A 317 5.04 19.60 4.59
C HIS A 317 6.16 19.24 3.61
N ASP A 318 6.99 18.25 3.94
CA ASP A 318 8.10 17.80 3.10
C ASP A 318 7.68 16.82 2.00
N LEU A 319 6.40 16.43 1.93
CA LEU A 319 5.92 15.42 0.97
C LEU A 319 6.07 15.88 -0.49
N TYR A 320 5.99 17.19 -0.74
CA TYR A 320 6.07 17.79 -2.07
C TYR A 320 6.90 19.07 -2.02
N ASP A 321 7.67 19.35 -3.08
CA ASP A 321 8.38 20.61 -3.20
C ASP A 321 7.37 21.78 -3.37
N ASP A 322 7.50 22.81 -2.53
CA ASP A 322 6.58 23.95 -2.33
C ASP A 322 6.30 24.85 -3.56
N GLU A 323 6.77 24.50 -4.76
CA GLU A 323 6.58 25.30 -5.98
C GLU A 323 5.25 25.04 -6.71
N GLN A 324 4.45 24.06 -6.30
CA GLN A 324 3.08 23.90 -6.77
C GLN A 324 2.10 24.52 -5.77
N PRO A 325 1.14 25.35 -6.24
CA PRO A 325 0.29 26.13 -5.36
C PRO A 325 -0.41 25.20 -4.37
N ALA A 326 -0.34 25.59 -3.09
CA ALA A 326 -0.91 24.93 -1.90
C ALA A 326 -2.41 24.58 -2.02
N SER A 327 -2.74 23.65 -2.91
CA SER A 327 -4.08 23.20 -3.21
C SER A 327 -4.03 21.68 -3.26
N GLY A 328 -4.11 21.06 -2.08
CA GLY A 328 -4.05 19.61 -1.97
C GLY A 328 -3.75 19.11 -0.58
N SER A 329 -2.50 18.75 -0.29
CA SER A 329 -2.15 17.98 0.92
C SER A 329 -2.09 18.83 2.19
N SER A 330 -1.41 19.97 2.15
CA SER A 330 -1.33 20.95 3.26
C SER A 330 -2.72 21.51 3.60
N SER A 331 -3.51 21.86 2.56
CA SER A 331 -4.88 22.36 2.74
C SER A 331 -5.82 21.27 3.29
N MET A 332 -5.74 20.02 2.82
CA MET A 332 -6.59 18.93 3.35
C MET A 332 -6.31 18.61 4.82
N TRP A 333 -5.04 18.59 5.24
CA TRP A 333 -4.71 18.38 6.66
C TRP A 333 -5.25 19.54 7.50
N GLN A 334 -5.05 20.78 7.05
CA GLN A 334 -5.59 21.97 7.71
C GLN A 334 -7.12 21.94 7.77
N ASP A 335 -7.81 21.63 6.67
CA ASP A 335 -9.28 21.53 6.61
C ASP A 335 -9.83 20.46 7.56
N LEU A 336 -9.14 19.31 7.66
CA LEU A 336 -9.52 18.24 8.58
C LEU A 336 -9.33 18.66 10.04
N VAL A 337 -8.18 19.26 10.34
CA VAL A 337 -7.81 19.78 11.67
C VAL A 337 -8.76 20.89 12.12
N MET A 338 -9.18 21.74 11.19
CA MET A 338 -10.08 22.87 11.39
C MET A 338 -11.56 22.49 11.25
N SER A 339 -11.87 21.22 10.97
CA SER A 339 -13.25 20.78 10.72
C SER A 339 -14.13 21.01 11.96
N PRO A 340 -15.29 21.68 11.83
CA PRO A 340 -16.24 21.84 12.94
C PRO A 340 -16.72 20.51 13.53
N SER A 341 -16.66 19.43 12.74
CA SER A 341 -17.06 18.09 13.17
C SER A 341 -16.01 17.36 14.01
N ARG A 342 -14.76 17.85 14.01
CA ARG A 342 -13.61 17.17 14.63
C ARG A 342 -13.83 16.86 16.10
N ALA A 343 -14.38 17.80 16.87
CA ALA A 343 -14.64 17.61 18.30
C ALA A 343 -15.66 16.50 18.58
N SER A 344 -16.68 16.35 17.71
CA SER A 344 -17.66 15.26 17.82
C SER A 344 -17.02 13.92 17.50
N VAL A 345 -16.25 13.87 16.40
CA VAL A 345 -15.55 12.65 15.96
C VAL A 345 -14.51 12.20 16.99
N GLN A 346 -13.75 13.11 17.58
CA GLN A 346 -12.80 12.81 18.65
C GLN A 346 -13.51 12.19 19.86
N ARG A 347 -14.66 12.73 20.26
CA ARG A 347 -15.45 12.20 21.39
C ARG A 347 -15.93 10.77 21.13
N GLU A 348 -16.43 10.50 19.93
CA GLU A 348 -16.86 9.16 19.50
C GLU A 348 -15.68 8.18 19.46
N LEU A 349 -14.54 8.61 18.90
CA LEU A 349 -13.33 7.81 18.80
C LEU A 349 -12.75 7.48 20.18
N LYS A 350 -12.67 8.47 21.08
CA LYS A 350 -12.25 8.28 22.47
C LYS A 350 -13.11 7.23 23.17
N ALA A 351 -14.44 7.33 23.05
CA ALA A 351 -15.36 6.36 23.64
C ALA A 351 -15.17 4.95 23.06
N ALA A 352 -14.96 4.83 21.75
CA ALA A 352 -14.70 3.54 21.10
C ALA A 352 -13.37 2.89 21.56
N ILE A 353 -12.33 3.69 21.76
CA ILE A 353 -11.03 3.21 22.25
C ILE A 353 -11.14 2.79 23.72
N GLN A 354 -11.75 3.61 24.57
CA GLN A 354 -11.99 3.27 25.99
C GLN A 354 -12.76 1.95 26.14
N ASN A 355 -13.78 1.72 25.31
CA ASN A 355 -14.52 0.46 25.29
C ASN A 355 -13.64 -0.75 24.91
N ASN A 356 -12.70 -0.59 23.97
CA ASN A 356 -11.77 -1.66 23.62
C ASN A 356 -10.71 -1.88 24.71
N GLU A 357 -10.13 -0.81 25.27
CA GLU A 357 -9.17 -0.88 26.37
C GLU A 357 -9.74 -1.57 27.60
N ALA A 358 -11.04 -1.38 27.88
CA ALA A 358 -11.75 -2.08 28.95
C ALA A 358 -11.86 -3.60 28.70
N ARG A 359 -11.99 -4.03 27.44
CA ARG A 359 -12.03 -5.46 27.07
C ARG A 359 -10.68 -6.14 27.28
N PHE A 360 -9.59 -5.46 26.95
CA PHE A 360 -8.24 -5.97 27.16
C PHE A 360 -7.85 -6.05 28.65
N ARG A 361 -8.48 -5.24 29.52
CA ARG A 361 -8.30 -5.32 30.98
C ARG A 361 -9.08 -6.46 31.64
N GLN A 362 -10.05 -7.06 30.95
CA GLN A 362 -10.90 -8.14 31.47
C GLN A 362 -10.47 -9.54 30.98
N ALA A 363 -9.55 -9.60 30.01
CA ALA A 363 -8.86 -10.81 29.57
C ALA A 363 -7.54 -10.96 30.34
#